data_AF-A0A2H0DZB4-F1
#
_entry.id   AF-A0A2H0DZB4-F1
#
_cell.length_a   1.000
_cell.length_b   1.000
_cell.length_c   1.000
_cell.angle_alpha   90.00
_cell.angle_beta   90.00
_cell.angle_gamma   90.00
#
_symmetry.space_group_name_H-M   'P 1'
#
loop_
_entity.id
_entity.type
_entity.pdbx_description
1 polymer ?
#
loop_
_entity_poly.entity_id
_entity_poly.type
_entity_poly.pdbx_seq_one_letter_code
_entity_poly.pdbx_strand_id
1 'polypeptide(L)'
;MILTTPKNSFVLSVGGSVFAPNGEDNKIDIPYLHNFETFIRKQIALKRRFFLVVGGGYTARQYRDAAKKAAGHDLTDEDLDWLGIHATRLNAHLFRTIFRDVAYPWILKHFDMVDKNAVNYPIVICGGWKPGWSTDYDAALLANDYHINTVINLSNIDQVYDKDPNKHKDARPIDKMGWDELTGLVGKAW
;
A
#
# COMPACT_ATOMS: atom_id res chain seq x y z
N MET A 1 -20.67 -7.57 -20.07
CA MET A 1 -19.85 -8.68 -19.52
C MET A 1 -19.49 -8.31 -18.09
N ILE A 2 -20.18 -8.94 -17.13
CA ILE A 2 -20.00 -8.75 -15.69
C ILE A 2 -18.61 -9.26 -15.32
N LEU A 3 -17.83 -8.46 -14.59
CA LEU A 3 -16.58 -8.92 -14.00
C LEU A 3 -16.94 -10.06 -13.04
N THR A 4 -16.57 -11.28 -13.38
CA THR A 4 -16.67 -12.39 -12.42
C THR A 4 -15.74 -12.08 -11.26
N THR A 5 -16.30 -11.97 -10.05
CA THR A 5 -15.52 -11.71 -8.82
C THR A 5 -14.34 -12.69 -8.75
N PRO A 6 -13.11 -12.20 -8.71
CA PRO A 6 -11.94 -13.06 -8.73
C PRO A 6 -11.87 -13.83 -7.40
N LYS A 7 -12.24 -15.12 -7.42
CA LYS A 7 -12.20 -16.00 -6.23
C LYS A 7 -10.78 -16.06 -5.65
N ASN A 8 -10.69 -16.19 -4.32
CA ASN A 8 -9.44 -16.26 -3.54
C ASN A 8 -8.47 -15.10 -3.79
N SER A 9 -9.01 -13.89 -3.94
CA SER A 9 -8.21 -12.68 -4.14
C SER A 9 -8.14 -11.84 -2.87
N PHE A 10 -7.01 -11.17 -2.68
CA PHE A 10 -6.73 -10.31 -1.54
C PHE A 10 -6.11 -9.00 -2.04
N VAL A 11 -6.50 -7.88 -1.43
CA VAL A 11 -5.76 -6.63 -1.58
C VAL A 11 -4.79 -6.51 -0.40
N LEU A 12 -3.53 -6.24 -0.68
CA LEU A 12 -2.50 -6.01 0.33
C LEU A 12 -2.07 -4.55 0.21
N SER A 13 -2.38 -3.73 1.21
CA SER A 13 -1.74 -2.41 1.37
C SER A 13 -0.38 -2.64 2.02
N VAL A 14 0.69 -2.45 1.26
CA VAL A 14 2.06 -2.68 1.71
C VAL A 14 2.68 -1.34 2.08
N GLY A 15 2.74 -1.04 3.38
CA GLY A 15 3.34 0.18 3.88
C GLY A 15 4.80 0.34 3.42
N GLY A 16 5.13 1.47 2.82
CA GLY A 16 6.48 1.68 2.27
C GLY A 16 7.59 1.62 3.34
N SER A 17 7.26 1.98 4.59
CA SER A 17 8.17 1.87 5.73
C SER A 17 8.48 0.43 6.16
N VAL A 18 7.73 -0.57 5.68
CA VAL A 18 7.94 -1.98 6.04
C VAL A 18 9.15 -2.56 5.32
N PHE A 19 9.36 -2.21 4.04
CA PHE A 19 10.50 -2.70 3.23
C PHE A 19 11.53 -1.60 2.92
N ALA A 20 11.19 -0.33 3.14
CA ALA A 20 12.12 0.79 3.07
C ALA A 20 12.04 1.58 4.41
N PRO A 21 12.48 0.96 5.52
CA PRO A 21 12.41 1.57 6.84
C PRO A 21 13.29 2.83 6.90
N ASN A 22 12.86 3.78 7.73
CA ASN A 22 13.62 5.00 8.00
C ASN A 22 14.83 4.65 8.89
N GLY A 23 16.05 4.89 8.39
CA GLY A 23 17.30 4.68 9.13
C GLY A 23 18.45 5.42 8.45
N GLU A 24 19.58 5.59 9.16
CA GLU A 24 20.73 6.42 8.74
C GLU A 24 21.31 6.07 7.36
N ASP A 25 21.00 4.87 6.84
CA ASP A 25 21.51 4.39 5.56
C ASP A 25 20.48 4.37 4.40
N ASN A 26 19.20 4.69 4.62
CA ASN A 26 18.13 4.62 3.60
C ASN A 26 18.09 3.29 2.82
N LYS A 27 18.40 2.18 3.50
CA LYS A 27 18.52 0.88 2.85
C LYS A 27 17.15 0.25 2.67
N ILE A 28 16.91 -0.22 1.45
CA ILE A 28 15.84 -1.18 1.16
C ILE A 28 16.15 -2.48 1.91
N ASP A 29 15.17 -3.00 2.65
CA ASP A 29 15.26 -4.24 3.41
C ASP A 29 15.15 -5.44 2.46
N ILE A 30 16.32 -5.88 1.96
CA ILE A 30 16.42 -7.03 1.05
C ILE A 30 15.94 -8.33 1.70
N PRO A 31 16.31 -8.67 2.96
CA PRO A 31 15.75 -9.83 3.65
C PRO A 31 14.22 -9.84 3.68
N TYR A 32 13.58 -8.70 4.00
CA TYR A 32 12.12 -8.59 3.97
C TYR A 32 11.57 -8.88 2.56
N LEU A 33 12.11 -8.24 1.53
CA LEU A 33 11.64 -8.42 0.16
C LEU A 33 11.77 -9.89 -0.31
N HIS A 34 12.88 -10.55 0.03
CA HIS A 34 13.08 -11.97 -0.29
C HIS A 34 12.06 -12.86 0.43
N ASN A 35 11.84 -12.63 1.73
CA ASN A 35 10.87 -13.39 2.51
C ASN A 35 9.43 -13.16 2.02
N PHE A 36 9.09 -11.90 1.69
CA PHE A 36 7.81 -11.52 1.12
C PHE A 36 7.57 -12.20 -0.23
N GLU A 37 8.57 -12.18 -1.11
CA GLU A 37 8.54 -12.87 -2.40
C GLU A 37 8.27 -14.37 -2.24
N THR A 38 9.03 -15.03 -1.36
CA THR A 38 8.90 -16.45 -1.08
C THR A 38 7.52 -16.78 -0.53
N PHE A 39 7.02 -15.96 0.40
CA PHE A 39 5.69 -16.12 0.98
C PHE A 39 4.60 -15.99 -0.10
N ILE A 40 4.61 -14.92 -0.89
CA ILE A 40 3.60 -14.67 -1.92
C ILE A 40 3.59 -15.80 -2.96
N ARG A 41 4.76 -16.30 -3.39
CA ARG A 41 4.83 -17.45 -4.32
C ARG A 41 4.18 -18.71 -3.76
N LYS A 42 4.41 -19.01 -2.47
CA LYS A 42 3.74 -20.14 -1.80
C LYS A 42 2.22 -19.96 -1.83
N GLN A 43 1.72 -18.72 -1.64
CA GLN A 43 0.29 -18.45 -1.71
C GLN A 43 -0.29 -18.56 -3.13
N ILE A 44 0.46 -18.13 -4.15
CA ILE A 44 0.07 -18.31 -5.56
C ILE A 44 -0.07 -19.79 -5.90
N ALA A 45 0.83 -20.65 -5.40
CA ALA A 45 0.75 -22.10 -5.58
C ALA A 45 -0.57 -22.67 -5.02
N LEU A 46 -1.11 -22.05 -3.96
CA LEU A 46 -2.44 -22.34 -3.39
C LEU A 46 -3.61 -21.67 -4.14
N LYS A 47 -3.38 -21.18 -5.35
CA LYS A 47 -4.37 -20.49 -6.21
C LYS A 47 -4.95 -19.21 -5.58
N ARG A 48 -4.17 -18.52 -4.74
CA ARG A 48 -4.50 -17.18 -4.24
C ARG A 48 -4.00 -16.12 -5.21
N ARG A 49 -4.75 -15.02 -5.31
CA ARG A 49 -4.42 -13.83 -6.13
C ARG A 49 -4.23 -12.62 -5.25
N PHE A 50 -3.32 -11.74 -5.66
CA PHE A 50 -2.96 -10.57 -4.88
C PHE A 50 -3.01 -9.30 -5.72
N PHE A 51 -3.61 -8.26 -5.17
CA PHE A 51 -3.41 -6.89 -5.62
C PHE A 51 -2.56 -6.18 -4.56
N LEU A 52 -1.34 -5.79 -4.90
CA LEU A 52 -0.40 -5.15 -3.98
C LEU A 52 -0.42 -3.63 -4.20
N VAL A 53 -0.92 -2.86 -3.24
CA VAL A 53 -0.82 -1.38 -3.26
C VAL A 53 0.40 -0.98 -2.46
N VAL A 54 1.41 -0.43 -3.13
CA VAL A 54 2.73 -0.21 -2.52
C VAL A 54 2.88 1.24 -2.06
N GLY A 55 3.12 1.44 -0.75
CA GLY A 55 3.30 2.74 -0.13
C GLY A 55 4.62 3.43 -0.47
N GLY A 56 4.66 4.76 -0.31
CA GLY A 56 5.83 5.59 -0.66
C GLY A 56 6.96 5.56 0.39
N GLY A 57 6.65 5.21 1.64
CA GLY A 57 7.65 4.99 2.68
C GLY A 57 8.53 6.20 2.96
N TYR A 58 9.80 5.95 3.32
CA TYR A 58 10.74 7.02 3.64
C TYR A 58 11.05 7.90 2.42
N THR A 59 11.16 7.32 1.23
CA THR A 59 11.39 8.05 -0.03
C THR A 59 10.37 9.16 -0.25
N ALA A 60 9.07 8.89 -0.04
CA ALA A 60 8.02 9.89 -0.15
C ALA A 60 8.26 11.09 0.79
N ARG A 61 8.56 10.81 2.06
CA ARG A 61 8.83 11.84 3.08
C ARG A 61 10.09 12.63 2.75
N GLN A 62 11.17 11.94 2.39
CA GLN A 62 12.45 12.57 2.04
C GLN A 62 12.29 13.55 0.87
N TYR A 63 11.60 13.15 -0.21
CA TYR A 63 11.43 14.00 -1.39
C TYR A 63 10.50 15.17 -1.11
N ARG A 64 9.37 14.93 -0.44
CA ARG A 64 8.44 15.99 -0.02
C ARG A 64 9.14 17.03 0.87
N ASP A 65 9.89 16.58 1.87
CA ASP A 65 10.53 17.46 2.84
C ASP A 65 11.72 18.20 2.21
N ALA A 66 12.42 17.59 1.25
CA ALA A 66 13.44 18.27 0.45
C ALA A 66 12.82 19.39 -0.40
N ALA A 67 11.69 19.15 -1.06
CA ALA A 67 11.00 20.18 -1.83
C ALA A 67 10.58 21.37 -0.95
N LYS A 68 10.02 21.11 0.23
CA LYS A 68 9.67 22.16 1.20
C LYS A 68 10.85 23.03 1.62
N LYS A 69 12.05 22.44 1.74
CA LYS A 69 13.27 23.14 2.15
C LYS A 69 13.93 23.90 0.99
N ALA A 70 13.83 23.36 -0.22
CA ALA A 70 14.50 23.90 -1.40
C ALA A 70 13.67 24.99 -2.11
N ALA A 71 12.35 24.92 -2.01
CA ALA A 71 11.46 25.90 -2.60
C ALA A 71 11.60 27.26 -1.91
N GLY A 72 11.77 28.33 -2.70
CA GLY A 72 11.78 29.71 -2.20
C GLY A 72 10.38 30.31 -2.01
N HIS A 73 9.34 29.48 -2.01
CA HIS A 73 7.94 29.86 -1.90
C HIS A 73 7.12 28.74 -1.24
N ASP A 74 5.90 29.04 -0.83
CA ASP A 74 4.98 28.03 -0.31
C ASP A 74 4.57 27.04 -1.40
N LEU A 75 4.61 25.75 -1.05
CA LEU A 75 4.16 24.64 -1.90
C LEU A 75 2.74 24.24 -1.49
N THR A 76 1.92 23.87 -2.47
CA THR A 76 0.59 23.33 -2.18
C THR A 76 0.67 21.89 -1.69
N ASP A 77 -0.35 21.41 -0.99
CA ASP A 77 -0.45 19.99 -0.63
C ASP A 77 -0.49 19.11 -1.89
N GLU A 78 -1.06 19.61 -2.98
CA GLU A 78 -1.09 18.91 -4.27
C GLU A 78 0.32 18.66 -4.83
N ASP A 79 1.19 19.67 -4.82
CA ASP A 79 2.58 19.54 -5.27
C ASP A 79 3.35 18.49 -4.46
N LEU A 80 3.10 18.48 -3.16
CA LEU A 80 3.75 17.60 -2.20
C LEU A 80 3.25 16.15 -2.33
N ASP A 81 1.96 15.97 -2.58
CA ASP A 81 1.36 14.67 -2.80
C ASP A 81 1.87 14.01 -4.08
N TRP A 82 2.11 14.77 -5.15
CA TRP A 82 2.71 14.22 -6.37
C TRP A 82 4.09 13.59 -6.12
N LEU A 83 4.92 14.19 -5.27
CA LEU A 83 6.20 13.60 -4.87
C LEU A 83 5.99 12.27 -4.12
N GLY A 84 5.02 12.23 -3.21
CA GLY A 84 4.62 11.00 -2.50
C GLY A 84 4.14 9.91 -3.46
N ILE A 85 3.27 10.27 -4.40
CA ILE A 85 2.72 9.37 -5.43
C ILE A 85 3.85 8.84 -6.33
N HIS A 86 4.79 9.67 -6.75
CA HIS A 86 5.92 9.19 -7.55
C HIS A 86 6.81 8.22 -6.78
N ALA A 87 7.03 8.44 -5.49
CA ALA A 87 7.73 7.48 -4.63
C ALA A 87 6.96 6.15 -4.51
N THR A 88 5.63 6.17 -4.37
CA THR A 88 4.83 4.93 -4.38
C THR A 88 4.99 4.16 -5.69
N ARG A 89 5.04 4.86 -6.83
CA ARG A 89 5.18 4.26 -8.17
C ARG A 89 6.57 3.68 -8.39
N LEU A 90 7.61 4.33 -7.87
CA LEU A 90 8.96 3.78 -7.85
C LEU A 90 9.01 2.46 -7.06
N ASN A 91 8.43 2.46 -5.86
CA ASN A 91 8.36 1.26 -5.03
C ASN A 91 7.50 0.16 -5.68
N ALA A 92 6.36 0.51 -6.28
CA ALA A 92 5.55 -0.42 -7.06
C ALA A 92 6.36 -1.05 -8.21
N HIS A 93 7.22 -0.28 -8.87
CA HIS A 93 8.08 -0.81 -9.93
C HIS A 93 9.12 -1.81 -9.41
N LEU A 94 9.66 -1.58 -8.22
CA LEU A 94 10.53 -2.56 -7.54
C LEU A 94 9.80 -3.90 -7.34
N PHE A 95 8.60 -3.89 -6.76
CA PHE A 95 7.80 -5.11 -6.56
C PHE A 95 7.43 -5.78 -7.89
N ARG A 96 7.00 -5.01 -8.89
CA ARG A 96 6.71 -5.55 -10.23
C ARG A 96 7.94 -6.23 -10.84
N THR A 97 9.13 -5.68 -10.62
CA THR A 97 10.39 -6.26 -11.11
C THR A 97 10.71 -7.58 -10.42
N ILE A 98 10.53 -7.66 -9.10
CA ILE A 98 10.71 -8.89 -8.31
C ILE A 98 9.77 -10.00 -8.80
N PHE A 99 8.52 -9.67 -9.12
CA PHE A 99 7.50 -10.63 -9.56
C PHE A 99 7.29 -10.66 -11.09
N ARG A 100 8.26 -10.21 -11.90
CA ARG A 100 8.08 -9.98 -13.35
C ARG A 100 7.52 -11.18 -14.12
N ASP A 101 7.86 -12.40 -13.70
CA ASP A 101 7.46 -13.66 -14.33
C ASP A 101 5.99 -14.02 -14.09
N VAL A 102 5.36 -13.46 -13.05
CA VAL A 102 3.98 -13.79 -12.65
C VAL A 102 3.07 -12.57 -12.51
N ALA A 103 3.61 -11.36 -12.44
CA ALA A 103 2.83 -10.14 -12.26
C ALA A 103 2.18 -9.64 -13.55
N TYR A 104 1.06 -8.93 -13.40
CA TYR A 104 0.49 -8.09 -14.44
C TYR A 104 1.60 -7.16 -14.98
N PRO A 105 1.82 -7.08 -16.31
CA PRO A 105 2.97 -6.37 -16.87
C PRO A 105 2.99 -4.87 -16.55
N TRP A 106 1.86 -4.26 -16.23
CA TRP A 106 1.71 -2.84 -15.95
C TRP A 106 1.47 -2.59 -14.46
N ILE A 107 1.97 -1.45 -13.97
CA ILE A 107 1.60 -0.93 -12.65
C ILE A 107 0.27 -0.21 -12.80
N LEU A 108 -0.73 -0.60 -12.01
CA LEU A 108 -1.97 0.18 -11.91
C LEU A 108 -1.71 1.45 -11.11
N LYS A 109 -1.99 2.59 -11.74
CA LYS A 109 -1.74 3.94 -11.21
C LYS A 109 -2.91 4.90 -11.45
N HIS A 110 -3.99 4.37 -12.01
CA HIS A 110 -5.25 5.04 -12.30
C HIS A 110 -6.36 4.06 -11.91
N PHE A 111 -7.33 4.54 -11.12
CA PHE A 111 -8.46 3.76 -10.62
C PHE A 111 -9.78 4.34 -11.13
N ASP A 112 -9.75 5.02 -12.27
CA ASP A 112 -10.91 5.56 -12.99
C ASP A 112 -11.66 4.46 -13.76
N MET A 113 -10.97 3.38 -14.14
CA MET A 113 -11.56 2.23 -14.81
C MET A 113 -10.93 0.92 -14.35
N VAL A 114 -11.77 -0.11 -14.25
CA VAL A 114 -11.31 -1.47 -13.98
C VAL A 114 -10.64 -2.06 -15.21
N ASP A 115 -9.37 -2.44 -15.06
CA ASP A 115 -8.66 -3.22 -16.05
C ASP A 115 -9.06 -4.70 -15.94
N LYS A 116 -9.93 -5.14 -16.85
CA LYS A 116 -10.44 -6.51 -16.87
C LYS A 116 -9.35 -7.55 -17.16
N ASN A 117 -8.18 -7.17 -17.65
CA ASN A 117 -7.08 -8.10 -17.87
C ASN A 117 -6.29 -8.37 -16.58
N ALA A 118 -6.32 -7.46 -15.61
CA ALA A 118 -5.55 -7.58 -14.37
C ALA A 118 -5.91 -8.87 -13.60
N VAL A 119 -7.19 -9.27 -13.60
CA VAL A 119 -7.67 -10.48 -12.90
C VAL A 119 -7.13 -11.80 -13.48
N ASN A 120 -6.56 -11.77 -14.69
CA ASN A 120 -5.95 -12.94 -15.31
C ASN A 120 -4.56 -13.26 -14.75
N TYR A 121 -4.00 -12.38 -13.93
CA TYR A 121 -2.69 -12.53 -13.34
C TYR A 121 -2.79 -12.88 -11.86
N PRO A 122 -1.86 -13.70 -11.33
CA PRO A 122 -1.83 -14.02 -9.90
C PRO A 122 -1.42 -12.82 -9.03
N ILE A 123 -0.68 -11.86 -9.59
CA ILE A 123 -0.27 -10.64 -8.89
C ILE A 123 -0.54 -9.42 -9.76
N VAL A 124 -1.14 -8.39 -9.18
CA VAL A 124 -1.29 -7.07 -9.79
C VAL A 124 -0.63 -6.05 -8.87
N ILE A 125 0.29 -5.25 -9.39
CA ILE A 125 1.02 -4.25 -8.60
C ILE A 125 0.43 -2.88 -8.86
N CYS A 126 0.16 -2.14 -7.79
CA CYS A 126 -0.46 -0.82 -7.81
C CYS A 126 0.42 0.19 -7.07
N GLY A 127 0.45 1.43 -7.55
CA GLY A 127 0.98 2.58 -6.83
C GLY A 127 -0.14 3.56 -6.46
N GLY A 128 0.23 4.71 -5.92
CA GLY A 128 -0.70 5.79 -5.61
C GLY A 128 -1.31 6.43 -6.87
N TRP A 129 -2.54 6.93 -6.72
CA TRP A 129 -3.27 7.55 -7.84
C TRP A 129 -3.10 9.05 -7.97
N LYS A 130 -3.75 9.83 -7.09
CA LYS A 130 -3.89 11.28 -7.23
C LYS A 130 -3.79 11.99 -5.87
N PRO A 131 -3.51 13.30 -5.85
CA PRO A 131 -3.43 14.08 -4.62
C PRO A 131 -4.66 14.01 -3.73
N GLY A 132 -4.44 14.16 -2.43
CA GLY A 132 -5.42 14.04 -1.36
C GLY A 132 -5.83 12.60 -1.03
N TRP A 133 -5.10 11.59 -1.51
CA TRP A 133 -5.47 10.17 -1.35
C TRP A 133 -4.29 9.37 -0.79
N SER A 134 -4.54 8.57 0.25
CA SER A 134 -3.54 7.63 0.79
C SER A 134 -3.53 6.32 0.01
N THR A 135 -2.46 5.55 0.15
CA THR A 135 -2.41 4.18 -0.40
C THR A 135 -3.41 3.23 0.26
N ASP A 136 -3.81 3.50 1.50
CA ASP A 136 -4.87 2.73 2.17
C ASP A 136 -6.24 3.01 1.56
N TYR A 137 -6.50 4.27 1.19
CA TYR A 137 -7.71 4.64 0.45
C TYR A 137 -7.72 3.99 -0.94
N ASP A 138 -6.60 4.05 -1.66
CA ASP A 138 -6.44 3.39 -2.96
C ASP A 138 -6.66 1.86 -2.85
N ALA A 139 -6.19 1.23 -1.78
CA ALA A 139 -6.41 -0.20 -1.53
C ALA A 139 -7.89 -0.54 -1.28
N ALA A 140 -8.60 0.30 -0.52
CA ALA A 140 -10.03 0.14 -0.30
C ALA A 140 -10.84 0.34 -1.59
N LEU A 141 -10.48 1.34 -2.39
CA LEU A 141 -11.12 1.59 -3.69
C LEU A 141 -10.92 0.40 -4.64
N LEU A 142 -9.68 -0.11 -4.73
CA LEU A 142 -9.37 -1.28 -5.54
C LEU A 142 -10.15 -2.53 -5.09
N ALA A 143 -10.29 -2.72 -3.77
CA ALA A 143 -11.08 -3.81 -3.23
C ALA A 143 -12.55 -3.69 -3.65
N ASN A 144 -13.13 -2.50 -3.59
CA ASN A 144 -14.48 -2.22 -4.08
C ASN A 144 -14.62 -2.51 -5.58
N ASP A 145 -13.72 -1.97 -6.39
CA ASP A 145 -13.76 -2.02 -7.86
C ASP A 145 -13.62 -3.45 -8.42
N TYR A 146 -12.80 -4.28 -7.76
CA TYR A 146 -12.60 -5.68 -8.14
C TYR A 146 -13.47 -6.65 -7.33
N HIS A 147 -14.37 -6.15 -6.47
CA HIS A 147 -15.22 -6.94 -5.57
C HIS A 147 -14.45 -7.94 -4.68
N ILE A 148 -13.32 -7.48 -4.13
CA ILE A 148 -12.47 -8.24 -3.23
C ILE A 148 -12.88 -7.95 -1.78
N ASN A 149 -13.28 -8.99 -1.04
CA ASN A 149 -13.86 -8.84 0.29
C ASN A 149 -12.82 -8.76 1.42
N THR A 150 -11.52 -8.70 1.10
CA THR A 150 -10.45 -8.73 2.11
C THR A 150 -9.30 -7.83 1.71
N VAL A 151 -9.08 -6.81 2.54
CA VAL A 151 -7.89 -5.94 2.52
C VAL A 151 -7.03 -6.31 3.72
N ILE A 152 -5.73 -6.52 3.49
CA ILE A 152 -4.72 -6.76 4.52
C ILE A 152 -3.78 -5.56 4.50
N ASN A 153 -3.73 -4.81 5.60
CA ASN A 153 -2.81 -3.69 5.75
C ASN A 153 -1.53 -4.15 6.46
N LEU A 154 -0.40 -4.07 5.78
CA LEU A 154 0.93 -4.36 6.32
C LEU A 154 1.55 -3.03 6.75
N SER A 155 1.44 -2.74 8.04
CA SER A 155 1.94 -1.51 8.67
C SER A 155 3.22 -1.75 9.48
N ASN A 156 3.77 -0.69 10.06
CA ASN A 156 4.89 -0.73 11.00
C ASN A 156 4.45 -0.95 12.46
N ILE A 157 3.17 -1.29 12.67
CA ILE A 157 2.60 -1.74 13.93
C ILE A 157 1.98 -3.11 13.73
N ASP A 158 2.05 -3.97 14.74
CA ASP A 158 1.65 -5.38 14.61
C ASP A 158 0.13 -5.54 14.41
N GLN A 159 -0.66 -4.64 14.98
CA GLN A 159 -2.12 -4.63 14.91
C GLN A 159 -2.70 -3.29 15.40
N VAL A 160 -4.02 -3.18 15.43
CA VAL A 160 -4.72 -2.02 16.01
C VAL A 160 -4.60 -2.06 17.54
N TYR A 161 -4.35 -0.91 18.14
CA TYR A 161 -4.31 -0.71 19.59
C TYR A 161 -5.34 0.34 20.01
N ASP A 162 -5.76 0.30 21.27
CA ASP A 162 -6.67 1.30 21.86
C ASP A 162 -6.09 2.73 21.89
N LYS A 163 -4.77 2.87 21.77
CA LYS A 163 -4.02 4.12 21.68
C LYS A 163 -2.67 3.88 21.01
N ASP A 164 -1.97 4.95 20.59
CA ASP A 164 -0.69 4.84 19.87
C ASP A 164 0.39 4.11 20.72
N PRO A 165 0.81 2.89 20.33
CA PRO A 165 1.76 2.10 21.11
C PRO A 165 3.17 2.70 21.12
N ASN A 166 3.49 3.60 20.19
CA ASN A 166 4.77 4.32 20.20
C ASN A 166 4.82 5.44 21.24
N LYS A 167 3.65 5.91 21.71
CA LYS A 167 3.52 6.97 22.71
C LYS A 167 3.14 6.44 24.08
N HIS A 168 2.42 5.32 24.13
CA HIS A 168 1.84 4.77 25.35
C HIS A 168 2.27 3.32 25.57
N LYS A 169 3.06 3.08 26.62
CA LYS A 169 3.54 1.74 26.97
C LYS A 169 2.43 0.79 27.45
N ASP A 170 1.29 1.34 27.86
CA ASP A 170 0.12 0.59 28.33
C ASP A 170 -0.93 0.37 27.22
N ALA A 171 -0.59 0.67 25.96
CA ALA A 171 -1.45 0.42 24.81
C ALA A 171 -1.83 -1.07 24.73
N ARG A 172 -3.12 -1.34 24.53
CA ARG A 172 -3.68 -2.69 24.51
C ARG A 172 -4.07 -3.06 23.08
N PRO A 173 -3.66 -4.25 22.60
CA PRO A 173 -4.05 -4.71 21.27
C PRO A 173 -5.54 -5.01 21.18
N ILE A 174 -6.11 -4.81 20.00
CA ILE A 174 -7.51 -5.08 19.67
C ILE A 174 -7.56 -6.13 18.55
N ASP A 175 -7.99 -7.35 18.88
CA ASP A 175 -8.02 -8.47 17.93
C ASP A 175 -9.12 -8.34 16.88
N LYS A 176 -10.26 -7.77 17.26
CA LYS A 176 -11.46 -7.61 16.42
C LYS A 176 -12.18 -6.33 16.77
N MET A 177 -12.63 -5.62 15.75
CA MET A 177 -13.48 -4.44 15.90
C MET A 177 -14.40 -4.25 14.70
N GLY A 178 -15.53 -3.58 14.92
CA GLY A 178 -16.41 -3.09 13.88
C GLY A 178 -15.95 -1.76 13.28
N TRP A 179 -16.58 -1.35 12.17
CA TRP A 179 -16.26 -0.10 11.49
C TRP A 179 -16.54 1.15 12.35
N ASP A 180 -17.64 1.14 13.10
CA ASP A 180 -17.99 2.26 13.98
C ASP A 180 -16.99 2.44 15.12
N GLU A 181 -16.47 1.33 15.66
CA GLU A 181 -15.40 1.36 16.68
C GLU A 181 -14.10 1.90 16.08
N LEU A 182 -13.75 1.48 14.86
CA LEU A 182 -12.54 1.93 14.19
C LEU A 182 -12.60 3.42 13.92
N THR A 183 -13.70 3.92 13.36
CA THR A 183 -13.88 5.35 13.09
C THR A 183 -14.02 6.18 14.37
N GLY A 184 -14.51 5.60 15.47
CA GLY A 184 -14.46 6.21 16.79
C GLY A 184 -13.03 6.36 17.34
N LEU A 185 -12.15 5.41 17.01
CA LEU A 185 -10.75 5.41 17.44
C LEU A 185 -9.87 6.36 16.62
N VAL A 186 -9.96 6.31 15.28
CA VAL A 186 -9.07 7.08 14.38
C VAL A 186 -9.66 8.43 13.97
N GLY A 187 -10.94 8.67 14.25
CA GLY A 187 -11.67 9.85 13.81
C GLY A 187 -12.28 9.69 12.41
N LYS A 188 -13.03 10.72 12.01
CA LYS A 188 -13.74 10.79 10.71
C LYS A 188 -13.16 11.82 9.75
N ALA A 189 -12.22 12.63 10.21
CA ALA A 189 -11.50 13.58 9.37
C ALA A 189 -10.19 12.92 8.90
N TRP A 190 -9.92 13.05 7.60
CA TRP A 190 -8.69 12.60 6.98
C TRP A 190 -7.81 13.81 6.69
#